data_AF-A0A6S6ZHZ2-F1
#
_entry.id   AF-A0A6S6ZHZ2-F1
#
_cell.length_a   1.000
_cell.length_b   1.000
_cell.length_c   1.000
_cell.angle_alpha   90.00
_cell.angle_beta   90.00
_cell.angle_gamma   90.00
#
_symmetry.space_group_name_H-M   'P 1'
#
loop_
_entity.id
_entity.type
_entity.pdbx_description
1 polymer ?
#
loop_
_entity_poly.entity_id
_entity_poly.type
_entity_poly.pdbx_seq_one_letter_code
_entity_poly.pdbx_strand_id
1 'polypeptide(L)'
;MMQRGTSGVPVRARIASTDRKGAALSRAAAMMCNGAKFQRWVVSRVGAAPEGVSAQQHAAQFVRDACGITSRAELDHNAKAATLFHEAVRKPFVDWSGVYD
;
A
#
# COMPACT_ATOMS: atom_id res chain seq x y z
N MET A 1 -19.26 -38.46 33.55
CA MET A 1 -18.57 -38.70 32.26
C MET A 1 -18.86 -37.51 31.36
N MET A 2 -17.82 -37.01 30.69
CA MET A 2 -17.67 -35.67 30.10
C MET A 2 -18.56 -35.37 28.89
N GLN A 3 -18.79 -34.07 28.64
CA GLN A 3 -18.58 -33.31 27.38
C GLN A 3 -19.71 -32.29 27.16
N ARG A 4 -19.54 -31.05 26.71
CA ARG A 4 -18.39 -30.16 26.41
C ARG A 4 -19.05 -28.79 26.17
N GLY A 5 -18.51 -27.71 26.73
CA GLY A 5 -19.03 -26.36 26.50
C GLY A 5 -18.85 -25.93 25.05
N THR A 6 -19.92 -25.55 24.38
CA THR A 6 -19.86 -24.85 23.10
C THR A 6 -19.63 -23.37 23.37
N SER A 7 -18.35 -22.99 23.45
CA SER A 7 -17.90 -21.60 23.40
C SER A 7 -18.57 -20.87 22.24
N GLY A 8 -19.32 -19.83 22.57
CA GLY A 8 -19.73 -18.80 21.62
C GLY A 8 -18.50 -18.11 21.06
N VAL A 9 -18.12 -18.48 19.84
CA VAL A 9 -17.17 -17.71 19.05
C VAL A 9 -18.02 -16.74 18.22
N PRO A 10 -18.01 -15.42 18.48
CA PRO A 10 -18.58 -14.50 17.52
C PRO A 10 -17.73 -14.56 16.27
N VAL A 11 -18.29 -15.13 15.21
CA VAL A 11 -17.76 -15.07 13.86
C VAL A 11 -17.53 -13.60 13.55
N ARG A 12 -16.26 -13.19 13.49
CA ARG A 12 -15.88 -11.85 13.05
C ARG A 12 -16.53 -11.63 11.70
N ALA A 13 -17.57 -10.81 11.68
CA ALA A 13 -18.29 -10.45 10.49
C ALA A 13 -17.27 -9.98 9.44
N ARG A 14 -17.12 -10.75 8.35
CA ARG A 14 -16.59 -10.21 7.11
C ARG A 14 -17.65 -9.25 6.60
N ILE A 15 -17.63 -8.03 7.12
CA ILE A 15 -18.33 -6.92 6.50
C ILE A 15 -17.56 -6.68 5.19
N ALA A 16 -18.08 -7.25 4.11
CA ALA A 16 -17.81 -6.77 2.78
C ALA A 16 -18.38 -5.35 2.73
N SER A 17 -17.55 -4.38 3.12
CA SER A 17 -17.95 -2.98 3.13
C SER A 17 -18.05 -2.52 1.68
N THR A 18 -19.26 -2.57 1.13
CA THR A 18 -19.64 -2.10 -0.20
C THR A 18 -19.77 -0.58 -0.28
N ASP A 19 -19.24 0.17 0.69
CA ASP A 19 -19.17 1.63 0.70
C ASP A 19 -17.70 2.17 0.76
N ARG A 20 -16.70 1.31 0.55
CA ARG A 20 -15.29 1.68 0.68
C ARG A 20 -14.68 2.26 -0.60
N LYS A 21 -15.04 3.49 -0.96
CA LYS A 21 -14.11 4.33 -1.75
C LYS A 21 -12.86 4.69 -0.91
N GLY A 22 -13.01 4.71 0.42
CA GLY A 22 -12.00 5.07 1.43
C GLY A 22 -10.85 4.07 1.69
N ALA A 23 -10.68 2.97 0.95
CA ALA A 23 -9.62 2.00 1.25
C ALA A 23 -9.04 1.26 0.04
N ALA A 24 -9.42 1.65 -1.18
CA ALA A 24 -9.02 0.95 -2.39
C ALA A 24 -7.58 1.33 -2.79
N LEU A 25 -7.24 2.61 -2.70
CA LEU A 25 -5.95 3.15 -3.09
C LEU A 25 -4.88 2.79 -2.06
N SER A 26 -5.17 2.87 -0.76
CA SER A 26 -4.23 2.44 0.29
C SER A 26 -3.84 0.97 0.16
N ARG A 27 -4.81 0.09 -0.14
CA ARG A 27 -4.55 -1.34 -0.40
C ARG A 27 -3.74 -1.56 -1.68
N ALA A 28 -4.10 -0.89 -2.77
CA ALA A 28 -3.35 -0.98 -4.02
C ALA A 28 -1.89 -0.50 -3.84
N ALA A 29 -1.68 0.61 -3.14
CA ALA A 29 -0.35 1.13 -2.82
C ALA A 29 0.43 0.13 -1.95
N ALA A 30 -0.20 -0.49 -0.95
CA ALA A 30 0.44 -1.50 -0.12
C ALA A 30 0.88 -2.74 -0.92
N MET A 31 0.02 -3.24 -1.81
CA MET A 31 0.34 -4.37 -2.70
C MET A 31 1.51 -4.02 -3.63
N MET A 32 1.51 -2.81 -4.20
CA MET A 32 2.58 -2.31 -5.05
C MET A 32 3.92 -2.22 -4.29
N CYS A 33 3.91 -1.67 -3.07
CA CYS A 33 5.11 -1.58 -2.22
C CYS A 33 5.68 -2.96 -1.84
N ASN A 34 4.84 -4.00 -1.82
CA ASN A 34 5.28 -5.37 -1.58
C ASN A 34 5.91 -6.04 -2.83
N GLY A 35 5.73 -5.47 -4.02
CA GLY A 35 6.29 -6.01 -5.25
C GLY A 35 7.79 -5.73 -5.37
N ALA A 36 8.58 -6.79 -5.62
CA ALA A 36 10.03 -6.68 -5.78
C ALA A 36 10.45 -5.72 -6.92
N LYS A 37 9.67 -5.64 -8.01
CA LYS A 37 9.93 -4.70 -9.12
C LYS A 37 9.82 -3.25 -8.67
N PHE A 38 8.79 -2.93 -7.89
CA PHE A 38 8.60 -1.59 -7.34
C PHE A 38 9.67 -1.24 -6.31
N GLN A 39 10.03 -2.17 -5.44
CA GLN A 39 11.13 -1.97 -4.49
C GLN A 39 12.44 -1.65 -5.20
N ARG A 40 12.79 -2.39 -6.27
CA ARG A 40 13.98 -2.11 -7.09
C ARG A 40 13.93 -0.73 -7.74
N TRP A 41 12.75 -0.34 -8.24
CA TRP A 41 12.56 1.00 -8.79
C TRP A 41 12.78 2.10 -7.75
N VAL A 42 12.20 1.95 -6.55
CA VAL A 42 12.43 2.88 -5.44
C VAL A 42 13.92 2.94 -5.11
N VAL A 43 14.61 1.80 -5.07
CA VAL A 43 16.07 1.76 -4.85
C VAL A 43 16.84 2.52 -5.93
N SER A 44 16.42 2.43 -7.20
CA SER A 44 17.03 3.19 -8.29
C SER A 44 16.80 4.71 -8.20
N ARG A 45 15.74 5.14 -7.51
CA ARG A 45 15.31 6.54 -7.39
C ARG A 45 15.91 7.24 -6.18
N VAL A 46 15.85 6.59 -5.02
CA VAL A 46 16.24 7.19 -3.73
C VAL A 46 17.35 6.44 -3.00
N GLY A 47 17.87 5.35 -3.58
CA GLY A 47 18.93 4.55 -2.99
C GLY A 47 18.42 3.33 -2.22
N ALA A 48 19.34 2.52 -1.71
CA ALA A 48 19.00 1.32 -0.95
C ALA A 48 18.28 1.67 0.36
N ALA A 49 17.42 0.75 0.82
CA ALA A 49 16.80 0.90 2.14
C ALA A 49 17.90 0.95 3.23
N PRO A 50 17.80 1.85 4.22
CA PRO A 50 18.76 1.91 5.31
C PRO A 50 18.75 0.62 6.14
N GLU A 51 19.86 0.36 6.85
CA GLU A 51 19.97 -0.84 7.69
C GLU A 51 18.84 -0.92 8.73
N GLY A 52 18.24 -2.10 8.85
CA GLY A 52 17.09 -2.33 9.73
C GLY A 52 15.73 -1.94 9.13
N VAL A 53 15.67 -1.36 7.93
CA VAL A 53 14.40 -1.04 7.25
C VAL A 53 14.13 -2.04 6.13
N SER A 54 12.95 -2.67 6.15
CA SER A 54 12.55 -3.55 5.06
C SER A 54 12.33 -2.78 3.75
N ALA A 55 12.58 -3.44 2.61
CA ALA A 55 12.34 -2.84 1.29
C ALA A 55 10.89 -2.36 1.11
N GLN A 56 9.93 -3.06 1.73
CA GLN A 56 8.52 -2.70 1.77
C GLN A 56 8.28 -1.39 2.52
N GLN A 57 8.88 -1.22 3.71
CA GLN A 57 8.75 -0.01 4.51
C GLN A 57 9.41 1.17 3.80
N HIS A 58 10.57 0.94 3.19
CA HIS A 58 11.27 1.96 2.41
C HIS A 58 10.44 2.42 1.21
N ALA A 59 9.86 1.48 0.45
CA ALA A 59 8.93 1.78 -0.64
C ALA A 59 7.67 2.53 -0.16
N ALA A 60 7.12 2.15 0.99
CA ALA A 60 5.97 2.84 1.56
C ALA A 60 6.32 4.26 2.04
N GLN A 61 7.53 4.48 2.56
CA GLN A 61 8.03 5.80 2.93
C GLN A 61 8.17 6.69 1.71
N PHE A 62 8.78 6.18 0.64
CA PHE A 62 8.90 6.90 -0.63
C PHE A 62 7.54 7.38 -1.16
N VAL A 63 6.51 6.52 -1.14
CA VAL A 63 5.15 6.89 -1.57
C VAL A 63 4.57 7.99 -0.70
N ARG A 64 4.77 7.91 0.62
CA ARG A 64 4.29 8.93 1.57
C ARG A 64 4.93 10.29 1.29
N ASP A 65 6.25 10.30 1.11
CA ASP A 65 7.01 11.52 0.85
C ASP A 65 6.62 12.13 -0.51
N ALA A 66 6.47 11.30 -1.54
CA ALA A 66 6.04 11.74 -2.87
C ALA A 66 4.61 12.32 -2.90
N CYS A 67 3.71 11.76 -2.09
CA CYS A 67 2.32 12.23 -1.97
C CYS A 67 2.13 13.34 -0.93
N GLY A 68 3.14 13.63 -0.10
CA GLY A 68 3.04 14.58 1.02
C GLY A 68 2.06 14.15 2.11
N ILE A 69 1.96 12.85 2.39
CA ILE A 69 1.05 12.27 3.39
C ILE A 69 1.81 11.50 4.45
N THR A 70 1.25 11.42 5.66
CA THR A 70 1.89 10.67 6.77
C THR A 70 1.42 9.23 6.86
N SER A 71 0.20 8.96 6.38
CA SER A 71 -0.42 7.65 6.37
C SER A 71 -0.98 7.28 5.00
N ARG A 72 -0.78 6.03 4.56
CA ARG A 72 -1.36 5.52 3.31
C ARG A 72 -2.88 5.56 3.28
N ALA A 73 -3.54 5.54 4.44
CA ALA A 73 -5.00 5.70 4.53
C ALA A 73 -5.46 7.08 4.06
N GLU A 74 -4.60 8.11 4.13
CA GLU A 74 -4.94 9.44 3.62
C GLU A 74 -5.11 9.45 2.10
N LEU A 75 -4.49 8.52 1.37
CA LEU A 75 -4.66 8.41 -0.08
C LEU A 75 -6.12 8.27 -0.50
N ASP A 76 -6.92 7.61 0.32
CA ASP A 76 -8.31 7.34 0.00
C ASP A 76 -9.27 8.48 0.38
N HIS A 77 -8.84 9.39 1.25
CA HIS A 77 -9.62 10.55 1.69
C HIS A 77 -9.13 11.87 1.06
N ASN A 78 -7.89 11.89 0.57
CA ASN A 78 -7.26 13.06 -0.02
C ASN A 78 -7.08 12.86 -1.53
N ALA A 79 -8.01 13.42 -2.30
CA ALA A 79 -7.98 13.36 -3.76
C ALA A 79 -6.68 13.95 -4.35
N LYS A 80 -6.09 14.96 -3.71
CA LYS A 80 -4.80 15.52 -4.14
C LYS A 80 -3.67 14.51 -3.96
N ALA A 81 -3.61 13.81 -2.83
CA ALA A 81 -2.63 12.76 -2.58
C ALA A 81 -2.81 11.58 -3.55
N ALA A 82 -4.05 11.22 -3.88
CA ALA A 82 -4.36 10.21 -4.89
C ALA A 82 -3.84 10.61 -6.28
N THR A 83 -4.08 11.85 -6.72
CA THR A 83 -3.55 12.36 -7.98
C THR A 83 -2.02 12.36 -7.97
N LEU A 84 -1.39 12.83 -6.89
CA LEU A 84 0.07 12.78 -6.74
C LEU A 84 0.61 11.35 -6.78
N PHE A 85 -0.09 10.38 -6.19
CA PHE A 85 0.30 8.97 -6.30
C PHE A 85 0.30 8.49 -7.75
N HIS A 86 -0.69 8.90 -8.54
CA HIS A 86 -0.74 8.54 -9.95
C HIS A 86 0.37 9.22 -10.77
N GLU A 87 0.54 10.53 -10.58
CA GLU A 87 1.48 11.36 -11.35
C GLU A 87 2.94 11.12 -10.95
N ALA A 88 3.25 11.16 -9.66
CA ALA A 88 4.62 11.09 -9.14
C ALA A 88 5.13 9.67 -8.90
N VAL A 89 4.22 8.69 -8.75
CA VAL A 89 4.61 7.30 -8.46
C VAL A 89 4.26 6.38 -9.63
N ARG A 90 2.98 6.25 -10.01
CA ARG A 90 2.57 5.25 -11.02
C ARG A 90 3.15 5.53 -12.40
N LYS A 91 3.00 6.75 -12.93
CA LYS A 91 3.53 7.10 -14.27
C LYS A 91 5.03 6.83 -14.40
N PRO A 92 5.90 7.37 -13.53
CA PRO A 92 7.34 7.12 -13.65
C PRO A 92 7.75 5.69 -13.30
N PHE A 93 6.97 4.96 -12.48
CA PHE A 93 7.16 3.53 -12.31
C PHE A 93 6.87 2.77 -13.59
N VAL A 94 5.74 3.02 -14.26
CA VAL A 94 5.37 2.37 -15.52
C VAL A 94 6.44 2.62 -16.59
N ASP A 95 6.84 3.89 -16.73
CA ASP A 95 7.87 4.34 -17.66
C ASP A 95 9.20 3.62 -17.44
N TRP A 96 9.69 3.59 -16.20
CA TRP A 96 10.89 2.83 -15.84
C TRP A 96 10.72 1.32 -16.02
N SER A 97 9.53 0.80 -15.73
CA SER A 97 9.26 -0.63 -15.76
C SER A 97 9.22 -1.21 -17.17
N GLY A 98 9.22 -0.34 -18.19
CA GLY A 98 9.15 -0.72 -19.61
C GLY A 98 7.81 -1.32 -20.02
N VAL A 99 6.76 -1.18 -19.20
CA VAL A 99 5.41 -1.60 -19.56
C VAL A 99 4.76 -0.46 -20.36
N TYR A 100 5.33 -0.18 -21.52
CA TYR A 100 4.59 0.42 -22.63
C TYR A 100 4.25 -0.75 -23.55
N ASP A 101 3.00 -1.19 -23.49
CA ASP A 101 2.36 -1.88 -24.62
C ASP A 101 1.67 -0.81 -25.47
#